data_AF-A0A1S2RBA4-F1
#
_entry.id   AF-A0A1S2RBA4-F1
#
_cell.length_a   1.000
_cell.length_b   1.000
_cell.length_c   1.000
_cell.angle_alpha   90.00
_cell.angle_beta   90.00
_cell.angle_gamma   90.00
#
_symmetry.space_group_name_H-M   'P 1'
#
loop_
_entity.id
_entity.type
_entity.pdbx_description
1 polymer ?
#
loop_
_entity_poly.entity_id
_entity_poly.type
_entity_poly.pdbx_seq_one_letter_code
_entity_poly.pdbx_strand_id
1 'polypeptide(L)'
;MAMDDTFPPMEYRNDKNELVGFDVDFGNAIAKERGVKAEFKPTAWDGILPEAVGAYYKKAKPDAFDVLEESFGQLPTGIAVRKGDAKLEKELAKAIQTLKDNGTFAKISIKWFGKDKSNE
;
A
#
# COMPACT_ATOMS: atom_id res chain seq x y z
N MET A 1 4.56 -6.56 -3.00
CA MET A 1 3.35 -7.37 -3.25
C MET A 1 2.82 -7.01 -4.63
N ALA A 2 2.10 -7.90 -5.30
CA ALA A 2 1.37 -7.57 -6.51
C ALA A 2 0.04 -6.92 -6.12
N MET A 3 -0.47 -5.98 -6.91
CA MET A 3 -1.74 -5.31 -6.66
C MET A 3 -2.91 -6.30 -6.66
N ASP A 4 -3.57 -6.45 -5.52
CA ASP A 4 -4.77 -7.28 -5.33
C ASP A 4 -5.93 -6.44 -4.80
N ASP A 5 -7.00 -6.25 -5.57
CA ASP A 5 -8.11 -5.36 -5.21
C ASP A 5 -9.08 -5.90 -4.12
N THR A 6 -8.60 -6.85 -3.29
CA THR A 6 -9.32 -7.44 -2.15
C THR A 6 -8.69 -7.12 -0.78
N PHE A 7 -7.66 -6.27 -0.71
CA PHE A 7 -6.83 -6.05 0.50
C PHE A 7 -7.00 -4.65 1.11
N PRO A 8 -8.11 -4.33 1.80
CA PRO A 8 -8.21 -3.07 2.52
C PRO A 8 -7.28 -3.03 3.75
N PRO A 9 -6.62 -1.90 4.05
CA PRO A 9 -6.71 -0.60 3.37
C PRO A 9 -5.65 -0.40 2.27
N MET A 10 -4.91 -1.43 1.87
CA MET A 10 -3.76 -1.35 0.94
C MET A 10 -4.22 -1.08 -0.49
N GLU A 11 -5.06 -1.94 -1.05
CA GLU A 11 -5.70 -1.78 -2.34
C GLU A 11 -7.01 -2.58 -2.35
N TYR A 12 -8.13 -1.94 -2.66
CA TYR A 12 -9.42 -2.59 -2.68
C TYR A 12 -10.43 -1.82 -3.52
N ARG A 13 -11.54 -2.47 -3.88
CA ARG A 13 -12.68 -1.76 -4.50
C ARG A 13 -13.65 -1.24 -3.45
N ASN A 14 -13.97 0.06 -3.52
CA ASN A 14 -15.03 0.65 -2.71
C ASN A 14 -16.44 0.28 -3.22
N ASP A 15 -17.49 0.75 -2.55
CA ASP A 15 -18.89 0.50 -2.92
C ASP A 15 -19.26 1.02 -4.34
N LYS A 16 -18.45 1.91 -4.91
CA LYS A 16 -18.60 2.43 -6.28
C LYS A 16 -17.78 1.64 -7.30
N ASN A 17 -17.20 0.51 -6.89
CA ASN A 17 -16.32 -0.33 -7.70
C ASN A 17 -15.00 0.37 -8.14
N GLU A 18 -14.61 1.44 -7.44
CA GLU A 18 -13.37 2.20 -7.70
C GLU A 18 -12.22 1.60 -6.92
N LEU A 19 -11.05 1.47 -7.56
CA LEU A 19 -9.84 1.02 -6.89
C LEU A 19 -9.30 2.14 -5.99
N VAL A 20 -9.25 1.88 -4.69
CA VAL A 20 -8.80 2.80 -3.65
C VAL A 20 -7.87 2.08 -2.69
N GLY A 21 -7.11 2.83 -1.89
CA GLY A 21 -6.25 2.27 -0.86
C GLY A 21 -4.94 3.04 -0.72
N PHE A 22 -4.12 2.61 0.23
CA PHE A 22 -2.78 3.16 0.45
C PHE A 22 -1.91 3.04 -0.80
N ASP A 23 -1.84 1.87 -1.45
CA ASP A 23 -1.00 1.63 -2.62
C ASP A 23 -1.44 2.48 -3.82
N VAL A 24 -2.75 2.73 -3.93
CA VAL A 24 -3.33 3.60 -4.97
C VAL A 24 -2.97 5.06 -4.74
N ASP A 25 -3.20 5.57 -3.52
CA ASP A 25 -2.88 6.96 -3.17
C ASP A 25 -1.37 7.21 -3.25
N PHE A 26 -0.57 6.26 -2.78
CA PHE A 26 0.88 6.33 -2.79
C PHE A 26 1.44 6.26 -4.21
N GLY A 27 0.94 5.33 -5.04
CA GLY A 27 1.30 5.23 -6.46
C GLY A 27 0.94 6.50 -7.25
N ASN A 28 -0.23 7.09 -6.98
CA ASN A 28 -0.62 8.36 -7.58
C ASN A 28 0.27 9.53 -7.13
N ALA A 29 0.67 9.57 -5.86
CA ALA A 29 1.59 10.60 -5.36
C ALA A 29 2.97 10.51 -6.02
N ILE A 30 3.51 9.31 -6.18
CA ILE A 30 4.76 9.06 -6.93
C ILE A 30 4.61 9.48 -8.38
N ALA A 31 3.52 9.09 -9.04
CA ALA A 31 3.29 9.42 -10.44
C ALA A 31 3.20 10.95 -10.65
N LYS A 32 2.50 11.65 -9.75
CA LYS A 32 2.40 13.11 -9.75
C LYS A 32 3.75 13.79 -9.57
N GLU A 33 4.56 13.35 -8.60
CA GLU A 33 5.93 13.84 -8.38
C GLU A 33 6.80 13.69 -9.64
N ARG A 34 6.57 12.61 -10.38
CA ARG A 34 7.32 12.28 -11.60
C ARG A 34 6.73 12.86 -12.89
N GLY A 35 5.60 13.57 -12.81
CA GLY A 35 4.91 14.12 -13.98
C GLY A 35 4.36 13.05 -14.93
N VAL A 36 4.07 11.84 -14.42
CA VAL A 36 3.52 10.72 -15.18
C VAL A 36 2.13 10.34 -14.66
N LYS A 37 1.42 9.49 -15.40
CA LYS A 37 0.13 8.92 -14.97
C LYS A 37 0.35 7.50 -14.45
N ALA A 38 -0.16 7.20 -13.25
CA ALA A 38 -0.19 5.83 -12.75
C ALA A 38 -1.26 5.03 -13.51
N GLU A 39 -0.90 3.82 -13.93
CA GLU A 39 -1.83 2.83 -14.44
C GLU A 39 -1.79 1.61 -13.52
N PHE A 40 -2.92 1.32 -12.91
CA PHE A 40 -3.10 0.29 -11.92
C PHE A 40 -3.71 -0.95 -12.58
N LYS A 41 -2.99 -2.09 -12.56
CA LYS A 41 -3.43 -3.36 -13.15
C LYS A 41 -3.54 -4.41 -12.04
N PRO A 42 -4.71 -4.55 -11.40
CA PRO A 42 -4.95 -5.58 -10.40
C PRO A 42 -4.75 -6.97 -11.02
N THR A 43 -4.07 -7.85 -10.30
CA THR A 43 -3.94 -9.27 -10.65
C THR A 43 -4.33 -10.06 -9.40
N ALA A 44 -5.43 -10.81 -9.47
CA ALA A 44 -5.97 -11.52 -8.31
C ALA A 44 -4.97 -12.57 -7.77
N TRP A 45 -4.77 -12.59 -6.46
CA TRP A 45 -3.98 -13.57 -5.74
C TRP A 45 -4.87 -14.27 -4.72
N ASP A 46 -5.53 -15.35 -5.13
CA ASP A 46 -6.33 -16.16 -4.20
C ASP A 46 -5.43 -16.87 -3.18
N GLY A 47 -5.38 -16.42 -1.92
CA GLY A 47 -5.05 -17.35 -0.84
C GLY A 47 -4.53 -16.88 0.53
N ILE A 48 -4.03 -15.65 0.75
CA ILE A 48 -3.40 -15.29 2.06
C ILE A 48 -3.61 -13.82 2.43
N LEU A 49 -4.27 -13.52 3.56
CA LEU A 49 -4.47 -12.15 4.09
C LEU A 49 -3.36 -11.71 5.09
N PRO A 50 -2.69 -10.56 4.89
CA PRO A 50 -1.72 -9.97 5.82
C PRO A 50 -2.37 -9.36 7.07
N GLU A 51 -1.58 -9.26 8.13
CA GLU A 51 -1.99 -8.74 9.44
C GLU A 51 -2.65 -7.34 9.40
N ALA A 52 -2.14 -6.43 8.54
CA ALA A 52 -2.70 -5.09 8.38
C ALA A 52 -4.17 -5.12 7.87
N VAL A 53 -4.49 -6.11 7.02
CA VAL A 53 -5.85 -6.34 6.52
C VAL A 53 -6.73 -6.91 7.63
N GLY A 54 -6.21 -7.88 8.39
CA GLY A 54 -6.89 -8.43 9.57
C GLY A 54 -7.22 -7.36 10.63
N ALA A 55 -6.30 -6.45 10.91
CA ALA A 55 -6.51 -5.34 11.84
C ALA A 55 -7.60 -4.35 11.38
N TYR A 56 -7.64 -4.03 10.08
CA TYR A 56 -8.71 -3.21 9.50
C TYR A 56 -10.08 -3.87 9.66
N TYR A 57 -10.18 -5.16 9.32
CA TYR A 57 -11.44 -5.87 9.44
C TYR A 57 -11.89 -6.11 10.88
N LYS A 58 -10.99 -6.30 11.85
CA LYS A 58 -11.38 -6.35 13.28
C LYS A 58 -12.09 -5.07 13.74
N LYS A 59 -11.69 -3.91 13.19
CA LYS A 59 -12.36 -2.63 13.48
C LYS A 59 -13.69 -2.48 12.73
N ALA A 60 -13.80 -2.97 11.50
CA ALA A 60 -14.99 -2.83 10.66
C ALA A 60 -16.06 -3.93 10.90
N LYS A 61 -15.63 -5.14 11.27
CA LYS A 61 -16.41 -6.36 11.46
C LYS A 61 -15.73 -7.24 12.54
N PRO A 62 -15.94 -6.93 13.82
CA PRO A 62 -15.19 -7.54 14.92
C PRO A 62 -15.34 -9.07 15.04
N ASP A 63 -16.44 -9.65 14.54
CA ASP A 63 -16.72 -11.09 14.65
C ASP A 63 -16.34 -11.90 13.41
N ALA A 64 -15.76 -11.26 12.39
CA ALA A 64 -15.50 -11.90 11.10
C ALA A 64 -14.12 -12.59 11.01
N PHE A 65 -13.19 -12.28 11.93
CA PHE A 65 -11.81 -12.76 11.85
C PHE A 65 -11.20 -13.01 13.23
N ASP A 66 -10.57 -14.17 13.39
CA ASP A 66 -9.66 -14.46 14.50
C ASP A 66 -8.27 -13.90 14.17
N VAL A 67 -7.74 -13.03 15.03
CA VAL A 67 -6.36 -12.55 14.94
C VAL A 67 -5.49 -13.46 15.78
N LEU A 68 -4.51 -14.11 15.15
CA LEU A 68 -3.56 -14.99 15.83
C LEU A 68 -2.73 -14.19 16.85
N GLU A 69 -2.47 -14.77 18.03
CA GLU A 69 -1.61 -14.15 19.05
C GLU A 69 -0.14 -14.04 18.60
N GLU A 70 0.33 -14.97 17.78
CA GLU A 70 1.66 -14.93 17.19
C GLU A 70 1.65 -14.21 15.84
N SER A 71 2.37 -13.07 15.79
CA SER A 71 2.75 -12.46 14.52
C SER A 71 3.89 -13.28 13.91
N PHE A 72 3.76 -13.65 12.63
CA PHE A 72 4.80 -14.37 11.88
C PHE A 72 5.98 -13.47 11.47
N GLY A 73 6.09 -12.29 12.07
CA GLY A 73 7.09 -11.27 11.75
C GLY A 73 6.61 -10.27 10.70
N GLN A 74 7.33 -9.17 10.57
CA GLN A 74 7.07 -8.19 9.52
C GLN A 74 7.46 -8.78 8.17
N LEU A 75 6.48 -8.84 7.25
CA LEU A 75 6.80 -9.06 5.85
C LEU A 75 7.47 -7.80 5.31
N PRO A 76 8.68 -7.89 4.70
CA PRO A 76 9.28 -6.75 4.04
C PRO A 76 8.41 -6.35 2.84
N THR A 77 7.70 -5.23 2.98
CA THR A 77 6.88 -4.66 1.92
C THR A 77 7.71 -3.72 1.08
N GLY A 78 7.62 -3.82 -0.25
CA GLY A 78 8.36 -2.96 -1.17
C GLY A 78 7.74 -2.96 -2.56
N ILE A 79 8.06 -1.90 -3.31
CA ILE A 79 7.70 -1.78 -4.73
C ILE A 79 8.72 -2.57 -5.54
N ALA A 80 8.26 -3.63 -6.21
CA ALA A 80 9.13 -4.46 -7.04
C ALA A 80 9.40 -3.78 -8.38
N VAL A 81 10.67 -3.69 -8.76
CA VAL A 81 11.12 -3.27 -10.10
C VAL A 81 11.77 -4.44 -10.82
N ARG A 82 11.80 -4.41 -12.16
CA ARG A 82 12.48 -5.44 -12.94
C ARG A 82 13.97 -5.48 -12.58
N LYS A 83 14.50 -6.69 -12.40
CA LYS A 83 15.94 -6.90 -12.21
C LYS A 83 16.72 -6.29 -13.38
N GLY A 84 17.65 -5.38 -13.08
CA GLY A 84 18.45 -4.66 -14.08
C GLY A 84 17.94 -3.26 -14.44
N ASP A 85 16.75 -2.87 -14.02
CA ASP A 85 16.19 -1.53 -14.26
C ASP A 85 16.64 -0.51 -13.20
N ALA A 86 17.97 -0.35 -13.07
CA ALA A 86 18.58 0.50 -12.05
C ALA A 86 18.19 1.98 -12.18
N LYS A 87 17.78 2.41 -13.38
CA LYS A 87 17.25 3.77 -13.61
C LYS A 87 15.90 3.92 -12.92
N LEU A 88 14.97 3.00 -13.14
CA LEU A 88 13.66 3.04 -12.51
C LEU A 88 13.75 2.96 -10.98
N GLU A 89 14.61 2.08 -10.46
CA GLU A 89 14.88 1.96 -9.02
C GLU A 89 15.31 3.31 -8.41
N LYS A 90 16.30 3.97 -9.00
CA LYS A 90 16.81 5.26 -8.50
C LYS A 90 15.76 6.37 -8.57
N GLU A 91 15.01 6.45 -9.66
CA GLU A 91 13.99 7.49 -9.82
C GLU A 91 12.81 7.27 -8.86
N LEU A 92 12.46 6.00 -8.59
CA LEU A 92 11.44 5.66 -7.60
C LEU A 92 11.91 5.97 -6.18
N ALA A 93 13.13 5.60 -5.82
CA ALA A 93 13.71 5.91 -4.51
C ALA A 93 13.74 7.43 -4.25
N LYS A 94 14.14 8.23 -5.26
CA LYS A 94 14.09 9.69 -5.17
C LYS A 94 12.66 10.21 -4.96
N ALA A 95 11.69 9.71 -5.71
CA ALA A 95 10.30 10.14 -5.56
C ALA A 95 9.78 9.83 -4.15
N ILE A 96 10.06 8.64 -3.62
CA ILE A 96 9.69 8.26 -2.25
C ILE A 96 10.35 9.20 -1.24
N GLN A 97 11.64 9.53 -1.42
CA GLN A 97 12.32 10.48 -0.54
C GLN A 97 11.66 11.86 -0.58
N THR A 98 11.33 12.40 -1.76
CA THR A 98 10.60 13.67 -1.86
C THR A 98 9.27 13.62 -1.11
N LEU A 99 8.51 12.52 -1.24
CA LEU A 99 7.24 12.35 -0.53
C LEU A 99 7.40 12.27 0.99
N LYS A 100 8.52 11.73 1.49
CA LYS A 100 8.86 11.76 2.91
C LYS A 100 9.21 13.18 3.36
N ASP A 101 10.10 13.85 2.63
CA ASP A 101 10.60 15.19 2.96
C ASP A 101 9.49 16.25 2.97
N ASN A 102 8.53 16.15 2.04
CA ASN A 102 7.40 17.09 1.95
C ASN A 102 6.17 16.68 2.81
N GLY A 103 6.26 15.59 3.57
CA GLY A 103 5.20 15.11 4.46
C GLY A 103 4.00 14.45 3.76
N THR A 104 4.06 14.24 2.44
CA THR A 104 2.97 13.56 1.70
C THR A 104 2.84 12.11 2.12
N PHE A 105 3.96 11.41 2.34
CA PHE A 105 3.96 10.03 2.85
C PHE A 105 3.21 9.95 4.19
N ALA A 106 3.57 10.82 5.14
CA ALA A 106 2.97 10.85 6.46
C ALA A 106 1.45 11.09 6.38
N LYS A 107 1.01 12.04 5.55
CA LYS A 107 -0.42 12.33 5.33
C LYS A 107 -1.18 11.11 4.79
N ILE A 108 -0.63 10.42 3.79
CA ILE A 108 -1.25 9.22 3.22
C ILE A 108 -1.28 8.09 4.27
N SER A 109 -0.20 7.91 5.03
CA SER A 109 -0.13 6.89 6.09
C SER A 109 -1.15 7.11 7.20
N ILE A 110 -1.28 8.37 7.66
CA ILE A 110 -2.27 8.73 8.69
C ILE A 110 -3.69 8.49 8.19
N LYS A 111 -3.99 8.82 6.92
CA LYS A 111 -5.30 8.58 6.31
C LYS A 111 -5.71 7.10 6.39
N TRP A 112 -4.81 6.19 6.08
CA TRP A 112 -5.14 4.76 5.93
C TRP A 112 -4.91 3.93 7.20
N PHE A 113 -3.93 4.31 8.03
CA PHE A 113 -3.52 3.53 9.19
C PHE A 113 -3.71 4.25 10.53
N GLY A 114 -4.14 5.52 10.51
CA GLY A 114 -4.32 6.35 11.71
C GLY A 114 -3.01 6.74 12.41
N LYS A 115 -1.86 6.43 11.83
CA LYS A 115 -0.53 6.78 12.35
C LYS A 115 0.46 7.05 11.22
N ASP A 116 1.53 7.78 11.53
CA ASP A 116 2.64 7.99 10.60
C ASP A 116 3.50 6.73 10.52
N LYS A 117 3.69 6.23 9.30
CA LYS A 117 4.53 5.07 8.97
C LYS A 117 5.69 5.44 8.01
N SER A 118 5.99 6.73 7.84
CA SER A 118 7.03 7.19 6.91
C SER A 118 8.45 6.74 7.24
N ASN A 119 8.68 6.30 8.48
CA ASN A 119 9.96 5.84 9.01
C ASN A 119 9.94 4.38 9.52
N GLU A 120 8.82 3.66 9.33
CA GLU A 120 8.76 2.21 9.51
C GLU A 120 9.30 1.52 8.24
#